data_AF-Q3MJW7-F1
#
_entry.id   AF-Q3MJW7-F1
#
_cell.length_a   1.000
_cell.length_b   1.000
_cell.length_c   1.000
_cell.angle_alpha   90.00
_cell.angle_beta   90.00
_cell.angle_gamma   90.00
#
_symmetry.space_group_name_H-M   'P 1'
#
loop_
_entity.id
_entity.type
_entity.pdbx_description
1 polymer ?
#
loop_
_entity_poly.entity_id
_entity_poly.type
_entity_poly.pdbx_seq_one_letter_code
_entity_poly.pdbx_strand_id
1 'polypeptide(L)' 'YGRQCDENSQGLNSCNYICCGRGFKRQTYVHQERCDCKFQWCCKVVCKTCRKTVVISTCN' A
#
# COMPACT_ATOMS: atom_id res chain seq x y z
N TYR A 1 4.42 18.21 -0.62
CA TYR A 1 4.20 17.95 0.81
C TYR A 1 3.03 16.99 0.93
N GLY A 2 3.22 15.80 1.51
CA GLY A 2 2.12 14.83 1.68
C GLY A 2 1.77 13.98 0.44
N ARG A 3 2.61 14.00 -0.61
CA ARG A 3 2.42 13.08 -1.75
C ARG A 3 2.90 11.69 -1.36
N GLN A 4 2.04 10.69 -1.55
CA GLN A 4 2.47 9.31 -1.48
C GLN A 4 3.31 8.99 -2.71
N CYS A 5 4.37 8.25 -2.47
CA CYS A 5 5.26 7.74 -3.50
C CYS A 5 5.62 6.29 -3.15
N ASP A 6 6.09 5.54 -4.14
CA ASP A 6 6.50 4.16 -3.93
C ASP A 6 8.03 4.08 -4.03
N GLU A 7 8.70 3.65 -2.97
CA GLU A 7 10.17 3.56 -2.95
C GLU A 7 10.69 2.41 -3.84
N ASN A 8 9.89 1.38 -4.08
CA ASN A 8 10.25 0.27 -4.97
C ASN A 8 10.08 0.63 -6.44
N SER A 9 9.37 1.71 -6.75
CA SER A 9 9.26 2.19 -8.13
C SER A 9 10.61 2.77 -8.61
N GLN A 10 11.15 2.16 -9.66
CA GLN A 10 12.40 2.59 -10.29
C GLN A 10 12.11 3.57 -11.43
N GLY A 11 12.96 4.59 -11.59
CA GLY A 11 12.86 5.59 -12.66
C GLY A 11 12.15 6.89 -12.24
N LEU A 12 11.44 7.53 -13.18
CA LEU A 12 10.80 8.83 -13.00
C LEU A 12 9.71 8.83 -11.90
N ASN A 13 9.18 7.66 -11.57
CA ASN A 13 8.16 7.50 -10.53
C ASN A 13 8.74 7.31 -9.13
N SER A 14 10.07 7.24 -9.00
CA SER A 14 10.70 7.05 -7.70
C SER A 14 10.36 8.22 -6.77
N CYS A 15 10.19 7.90 -5.48
CA CYS A 15 10.06 8.90 -4.41
C CYS A 15 11.11 10.02 -4.50
N ASN A 16 12.33 9.72 -4.94
CA ASN A 16 13.37 10.74 -5.04
C ASN A 16 13.04 11.83 -6.07
N TYR A 17 12.42 11.44 -7.20
CA TYR A 17 11.93 12.37 -8.22
C TYR A 17 10.62 13.03 -7.79
N ILE A 18 9.65 12.25 -7.29
CA ILE A 18 8.34 12.77 -6.85
C ILE A 18 8.47 13.79 -5.70
N CYS A 19 9.44 13.57 -4.80
CA CYS A 19 9.73 14.46 -3.67
C CYS A 19 10.80 15.52 -4.00
N CYS A 20 11.22 15.64 -5.27
CA CYS A 20 12.20 16.63 -5.74
C CYS A 20 13.50 16.65 -4.91
N GLY A 21 13.98 15.49 -4.44
CA GLY A 21 15.19 15.38 -3.62
C GLY A 21 15.05 15.85 -2.16
N ARG A 22 13.84 16.20 -1.69
CA ARG A 22 13.59 16.65 -0.29
C ARG A 22 13.47 15.51 0.72
N GLY A 23 13.68 14.28 0.27
CA GLY A 23 13.48 13.06 1.08
C GLY A 23 12.00 12.72 1.31
N PHE A 24 11.78 11.55 1.90
CA PHE A 24 10.47 11.00 2.18
C PHE A 24 10.50 10.21 3.50
N LYS A 25 9.33 10.11 4.16
CA LYS A 25 9.13 9.32 5.37
C LYS A 25 8.45 8.01 5.02
N ARG A 26 8.96 6.93 5.61
CA ARG A 26 8.35 5.59 5.51
C ARG A 26 7.50 5.33 6.74
N GLN A 27 6.26 4.93 6.53
CA GLN A 27 5.31 4.58 7.58
C GLN A 27 4.78 3.18 7.32
N THR A 28 5.02 2.28 8.26
CA THR A 28 4.50 0.91 8.21
C THR A 28 3.23 0.85 9.04
N TYR A 29 2.16 0.32 8.44
CA TYR A 29 0.90 0.09 9.14
C TYR A 29 0.35 -1.28 8.77
N VAL A 30 -0.38 -1.87 9.72
CA VAL A 30 -1.06 -3.14 9.53
C VAL A 30 -2.44 -2.86 8.98
N HIS A 31 -2.65 -3.13 7.70
CA HIS A 31 -3.95 -3.02 7.06
C HIS A 31 -4.69 -4.36 7.18
N GLN A 32 -5.95 -4.31 7.60
CA GLN A 32 -6.82 -5.48 7.60
C GLN A 32 -7.67 -5.46 6.33
N GLU A 33 -7.46 -6.43 5.46
CA GLU A 33 -8.20 -6.57 4.21
C GLU A 33 -8.93 -7.91 4.14
N ARG A 34 -10.01 -7.95 3.35
CA ARG A 34 -10.70 -9.20 3.05
C ARG A 34 -9.93 -9.94 1.96
N CYS A 35 -9.38 -11.09 2.31
CA CYS A 35 -8.59 -11.95 1.44
C CYS A 35 -9.26 -13.32 1.29
N ASP A 36 -8.76 -14.14 0.35
CA ASP A 36 -9.19 -15.53 0.15
C ASP A 36 -10.72 -15.69 0.06
N CYS A 37 -11.38 -14.76 -0.63
CA CYS A 37 -12.82 -14.79 -0.82
C CYS A 37 -13.22 -16.01 -1.66
N LYS A 38 -14.00 -16.90 -1.06
CA LYS A 38 -14.57 -18.07 -1.74
C LYS A 38 -16.05 -17.86 -1.97
N PHE A 39 -16.49 -18.18 -3.19
CA PHE A 39 -17.89 -18.23 -3.53
C PHE A 39 -18.47 -19.57 -3.05
N GLN A 40 -19.44 -19.49 -2.15
CA GLN A 40 -20.18 -20.64 -1.66
C GLN A 40 -21.46 -20.75 -2.49
N TRP A 41 -21.61 -21.88 -3.19
CA TRP A 41 -22.82 -22.17 -3.97
C TRP A 41 -24.04 -22.06 -3.05
N CYS A 42 -25.06 -21.32 -3.51
CA CYS A 42 -26.06 -20.58 -2.70
C CYS A 42 -25.62 -19.14 -2.31
N CYS A 43 -25.28 -18.33 -3.32
CA CYS A 43 -25.23 -16.85 -3.30
C CYS A 43 -24.43 -16.18 -2.17
N LYS A 44 -23.48 -16.87 -1.54
CA LYS A 44 -22.73 -16.32 -0.41
C LYS A 44 -21.25 -16.23 -0.74
N VAL A 45 -20.65 -15.07 -0.50
CA VAL A 45 -19.21 -14.89 -0.56
C VAL A 45 -18.67 -14.91 0.86
N VAL A 46 -17.79 -15.86 1.15
CA VAL A 46 -17.11 -15.98 2.45
C VAL A 46 -15.66 -15.56 2.26
N CYS A 47 -15.28 -14.44 2.87
CA CYS A 47 -13.91 -13.94 2.88
C CYS A 47 -13.28 -14.14 4.25
N LYS A 48 -11.95 -14.29 4.29
CA LYS A 48 -11.16 -14.24 5.51
C LYS A 48 -10.67 -12.81 5.75
N THR A 49 -10.42 -12.45 6.99
CA THR A 49 -9.75 -11.18 7.32
C THR A 49 -8.26 -11.44 7.41
N CYS A 50 -7.49 -10.97 6.41
CA CYS A 50 -6.04 -11.01 6.45
C CYS A 50 -5.48 -9.72 7.01
N ARG A 51 -4.32 -9.82 7.66
CA ARG A 51 -3.49 -8.68 8.04
C ARG A 51 -2.37 -8.57 7.04
N LYS A 52 -2.30 -7.46 6.33
CA LYS A 52 -1.22 -7.14 5.41
C LYS A 52 -0.42 -5.97 5.95
N THR A 53 0.89 -6.16 6.06
CA THR A 53 1.80 -5.07 6.39
C THR A 53 2.00 -4.24 5.14
N VAL A 54 1.53 -2.99 5.16
CA VAL A 54 1.69 -2.05 4.05
C VAL A 54 2.67 -0.97 4.46
N VAL A 55 3.60 -0.64 3.56
CA VAL A 55 4.57 0.43 3.72
C VAL A 55 4.12 1.58 2.84
N ILE A 56 3.77 2.71 3.44
CA ILE A 56 3.52 3.96 2.72
C ILE A 56 4.76 4.83 2.83
N SER A 57 5.23 5.35 1.69
CA SER A 57 6.23 6.42 1.66
C SER A 57 5.56 7.74 1.32
N THR A 58 5.81 8.77 2.13
CA THR A 58 5.20 10.10 2.00
C THR A 58 6.28 11.16 1.90
N CYS A 59 6.21 12.04 0.90
CA CYS A 59 7.15 13.15 0.78
C CYS A 59 7.08 14.10 1.97
N ASN A 60 8.27 14.53 2.42
CA ASN A 60 8.45 15.55 3.44
C ASN A 60 7.98 16.94 2.99
#